data_AF-A0A1K1ZFI0-F1
#
_entry.id   AF-A0A1K1ZFI0-F1
#
_cell.length_a   1.000
_cell.length_b   1.000
_cell.length_c   1.000
_cell.angle_alpha   90.00
_cell.angle_beta   90.00
_cell.angle_gamma   90.00
#
_symmetry.space_group_name_H-M   'P 1'
#
loop_
_entity.id
_entity.type
_entity.pdbx_description
1 polymer ?
#
loop_
_entity_poly.entity_id
_entity_poly.type
_entity_poly.pdbx_seq_one_letter_code
_entity_poly.pdbx_strand_id
1 'polypeptide(L)'
;MARFTKSQCRPCLARTRCTTTADSARTVGFPPRELRDLQLRVRAEQQTPDWKARCAVRSGVEGTVNEFAHGHGMRRCRYRGQPKAHLQHVLTAIAGNIERLSGRSATEEPSTPRPPIAFQTFLDQNEIPRSKSWRTLGS
;
A
#
# COMPACT_ATOMS: atom_id res chain seq x y z
N MET A 1 -17.91 12.80 16.87
CA MET A 1 -17.36 13.87 16.00
C MET A 1 -17.19 15.12 16.84
N ALA A 2 -16.06 15.80 16.77
CA ALA A 2 -15.86 17.12 17.37
C ALA A 2 -15.88 18.19 16.28
N ARG A 3 -16.67 19.24 16.46
CA ARG A 3 -16.73 20.40 15.57
C ARG A 3 -16.13 21.59 16.30
N PHE A 4 -15.15 22.24 15.68
CA PHE A 4 -14.54 23.45 16.20
C PHE A 4 -15.15 24.66 15.51
N THR A 5 -15.35 25.75 16.24
CA THR A 5 -15.76 27.02 15.64
C THR A 5 -14.56 27.74 15.02
N LYS A 6 -14.82 28.72 14.15
CA LYS A 6 -13.74 29.57 13.59
C LYS A 6 -12.95 30.29 14.70
N SER A 7 -13.64 30.77 15.74
CA SER A 7 -13.01 31.46 16.88
C SER A 7 -12.10 30.55 17.70
N GLN A 8 -12.39 29.25 17.79
CA GLN A 8 -11.52 28.26 18.44
C GLN A 8 -10.39 27.78 17.52
N CYS A 9 -10.64 27.68 16.21
CA CYS A 9 -9.70 27.12 15.25
C CYS A 9 -8.64 28.13 14.76
N ARG A 10 -8.97 29.43 14.72
CA ARG A 10 -8.03 30.51 14.31
C ARG A 10 -6.84 30.68 15.26
N PRO A 11 -7.00 30.74 16.59
CA PRO A 11 -5.87 30.92 17.53
C PRO A 11 -5.12 29.60 17.85
N CYS A 12 -5.47 28.48 17.21
CA CYS A 12 -4.86 27.19 17.51
C CYS A 12 -3.37 27.15 17.09
N LEU A 13 -2.47 26.80 18.01
CA LEU A 13 -1.03 26.64 17.75
C LEU A 13 -0.71 25.63 16.64
N ALA A 14 -1.54 24.60 16.48
CA ALA A 14 -1.38 23.58 15.44
C ALA A 14 -1.95 23.99 14.07
N ARG A 15 -2.41 25.24 13.90
CA ARG A 15 -3.05 25.71 12.66
C ARG A 15 -2.14 25.62 11.43
N THR A 16 -0.82 25.80 11.62
CA THR A 16 0.19 25.60 10.57
C THR A 16 0.23 24.18 10.01
N ARG A 17 -0.20 23.19 10.80
CA ARG A 17 -0.32 21.76 10.43
C ARG A 17 -1.78 21.34 10.13
N CYS A 18 -2.68 22.31 9.99
CA CYS A 18 -4.12 22.10 9.80
C CYS A 18 -4.56 22.43 8.37
N THR A 19 -5.87 22.46 8.11
CA THR A 19 -6.45 22.90 6.84
C THR A 19 -5.97 24.31 6.50
N THR A 20 -5.55 24.52 5.24
CA THR A 20 -4.96 25.77 4.76
C THR A 20 -5.97 26.90 4.56
N THR A 21 -7.26 26.60 4.44
CA THR A 21 -8.29 27.61 4.19
C THR A 21 -8.59 28.44 5.45
N ALA A 22 -8.41 29.77 5.36
CA ALA A 22 -8.64 30.73 6.44
C ALA A 22 -10.08 30.74 6.99
N ASP A 23 -11.05 30.40 6.13
CA ASP A 23 -12.47 30.34 6.45
C ASP A 23 -12.99 28.98 6.88
N SER A 24 -12.16 27.94 6.84
CA SER A 24 -12.57 26.62 7.30
C SER A 24 -12.34 26.47 8.81
N ALA A 25 -13.33 25.89 9.50
CA ALA A 25 -13.16 25.39 10.86
C ALA A 25 -13.07 23.86 10.80
N ARG A 26 -12.18 23.27 11.61
CA ARG A 26 -11.93 21.83 11.53
C ARG A 26 -13.10 21.04 12.12
N THR A 27 -13.43 19.94 11.45
CA THR A 27 -14.26 18.89 12.02
C THR A 27 -13.42 17.63 12.14
N VAL A 28 -13.37 17.03 13.33
CA VAL A 28 -12.64 15.80 13.61
C VAL A 28 -13.64 14.66 13.79
N GLY A 29 -13.62 13.71 12.86
CA GLY A 29 -14.32 12.45 12.99
C GLY A 29 -13.56 11.53 13.94
N PHE A 30 -14.27 10.93 14.89
CA PHE A 30 -13.75 9.81 15.67
C PHE A 30 -14.53 8.58 15.25
N PRO A 31 -13.86 7.45 14.97
CA PRO A 31 -14.55 6.19 14.75
C PRO A 31 -15.34 5.80 16.01
N PRO A 32 -16.47 5.07 15.87
CA PRO A 32 -17.13 4.45 17.01
C PRO A 32 -16.14 3.67 17.86
N ARG A 33 -16.39 3.59 19.17
CA ARG A 33 -15.46 2.97 20.13
C ARG A 33 -15.08 1.55 19.71
N GLU A 34 -16.05 0.75 19.29
CA GLU A 34 -15.82 -0.62 18.82
C GLU A 34 -14.85 -0.69 17.64
N LEU A 35 -15.03 0.18 16.64
CA LEU A 35 -14.15 0.24 15.48
C LEU A 35 -12.75 0.72 15.86
N ARG A 36 -12.66 1.72 16.75
CA ARG A 36 -11.37 2.19 17.28
C ARG A 36 -10.63 1.06 18.01
N ASP A 37 -11.32 0.36 18.89
CA ASP A 37 -10.73 -0.70 19.71
C ASP A 37 -10.33 -1.90 18.84
N LEU A 38 -11.10 -2.23 17.81
CA LEU A 38 -10.73 -3.20 16.78
C LEU A 38 -9.47 -2.76 16.01
N GLN A 39 -9.40 -1.51 15.56
CA GLN A 39 -8.24 -0.98 14.85
C GLN A 39 -6.98 -1.03 15.71
N LEU A 40 -7.08 -0.71 17.00
CA LEU A 40 -5.96 -0.80 17.93
C LEU A 40 -5.47 -2.23 18.11
N ARG A 41 -6.38 -3.19 18.30
CA ARG A 41 -6.03 -4.62 18.39
C ARG A 41 -5.32 -5.11 17.12
N VAL A 42 -5.91 -4.86 15.95
CA VAL A 42 -5.32 -5.28 14.67
C VAL A 42 -3.95 -4.65 14.43
N ARG A 43 -3.74 -3.38 14.81
CA ARG A 43 -2.41 -2.74 14.71
C ARG A 43 -1.38 -3.38 15.64
N ALA A 44 -1.78 -3.81 16.84
CA ALA A 44 -0.90 -4.54 17.74
C ALA A 44 -0.55 -5.91 17.17
N GLU A 45 -1.53 -6.65 16.66
CA GLU A 45 -1.32 -7.93 15.98
C GLU A 45 -0.38 -7.80 14.77
N GLN A 46 -0.49 -6.72 13.99
CA GLN A 46 0.39 -6.45 12.85
C GLN A 46 1.87 -6.35 13.22
N GLN A 47 2.21 -6.04 14.48
CA GLN A 47 3.60 -5.99 14.92
C GLN A 47 4.20 -7.36 15.19
N THR A 48 3.38 -8.39 15.38
CA THR A 48 3.83 -9.74 15.72
C THR A 48 4.58 -10.41 14.55
N PRO A 49 5.61 -11.22 14.83
CA PRO A 49 6.32 -11.98 13.80
C PRO A 49 5.39 -12.90 13.00
N ASP A 50 4.46 -13.59 13.66
CA ASP A 50 3.52 -14.51 13.02
C ASP A 50 2.60 -13.82 12.02
N TRP A 51 2.10 -12.63 12.38
CA TRP A 51 1.33 -11.81 11.45
C TRP A 51 2.16 -11.43 10.23
N LYS A 52 3.40 -10.98 10.45
CA LYS A 52 4.32 -10.60 9.37
C LYS A 52 4.63 -11.79 8.46
N ALA A 53 4.90 -12.98 9.01
CA ALA A 53 5.15 -14.17 8.22
C ALA A 53 3.95 -14.54 7.32
N ARG A 54 2.74 -14.54 7.90
CA ARG A 54 1.51 -14.80 7.15
C ARG A 54 1.25 -13.76 6.06
N CYS A 55 1.52 -12.48 6.33
CA CYS A 55 1.34 -11.39 5.37
C CYS A 55 2.48 -11.29 4.35
N ALA A 56 3.68 -11.77 4.65
CA ALA A 56 4.83 -11.78 3.73
C ALA A 56 4.51 -12.63 2.49
N VAL A 57 3.89 -13.81 2.69
CA VAL A 57 3.41 -14.68 1.60
C VAL A 57 2.49 -13.93 0.62
N ARG A 58 1.65 -13.02 1.14
CA ARG A 58 0.68 -12.26 0.34
C ARG A 58 1.21 -10.94 -0.19
N SER A 59 2.40 -10.52 0.26
CA SER A 59 2.91 -9.18 -0.04
C SER A 59 3.18 -8.92 -1.52
N GLY A 60 3.32 -9.97 -2.32
CA GLY A 60 3.53 -9.88 -3.78
C GLY A 60 2.28 -9.54 -4.59
N VAL A 61 1.07 -9.73 -4.04
CA VAL A 61 -0.17 -9.70 -4.85
C VAL A 61 -0.43 -8.36 -5.51
N GLU A 62 -0.22 -7.25 -4.79
CA GLU A 62 -0.41 -5.90 -5.33
C GLU A 62 0.59 -5.61 -6.46
N GLY A 63 1.83 -6.11 -6.31
CA GLY A 63 2.86 -5.99 -7.34
C GLY A 63 2.47 -6.75 -8.61
N THR A 64 2.00 -7.98 -8.46
CA THR A 64 1.49 -8.80 -9.56
C THR A 64 0.28 -8.17 -10.24
N VAL A 65 -0.68 -7.63 -9.48
CA VAL A 65 -1.84 -6.91 -10.04
C VAL A 65 -1.39 -5.67 -10.80
N ASN A 66 -0.43 -4.90 -10.26
CA ASN A 66 0.11 -3.72 -10.91
C ASN A 66 0.83 -4.05 -12.22
N GLU A 67 1.69 -5.08 -12.20
CA GLU A 67 2.40 -5.60 -13.38
C GLU A 67 1.41 -6.03 -14.46
N PHE A 68 0.41 -6.83 -14.12
CA PHE A 68 -0.61 -7.27 -15.06
C PHE A 68 -1.46 -6.13 -15.61
N ALA A 69 -1.86 -5.19 -14.76
CA ALA A 69 -2.69 -4.07 -15.16
C ALA A 69 -1.97 -3.08 -16.08
N HIS A 70 -0.71 -2.73 -15.75
CA HIS A 70 0.04 -1.66 -16.42
C HIS A 70 1.10 -2.17 -17.39
N GLY A 71 1.82 -3.24 -17.05
CA GLY A 71 2.82 -3.86 -17.94
C GLY A 71 2.18 -4.69 -19.04
N HIS A 72 1.13 -5.45 -18.72
CA HIS A 72 0.50 -6.39 -19.65
C HIS A 72 -0.90 -5.98 -20.15
N GLY A 73 -1.37 -4.79 -19.77
CA GLY A 73 -2.62 -4.21 -20.29
C GLY A 73 -3.91 -4.96 -19.93
N MET A 74 -3.93 -5.76 -18.85
CA MET A 74 -5.08 -6.60 -18.48
C MET A 74 -6.38 -5.83 -18.17
N ARG A 75 -6.33 -4.50 -18.03
CA ARG A 75 -7.56 -3.67 -17.90
C ARG A 75 -8.38 -3.61 -19.19
N ARG A 76 -7.85 -4.09 -20.32
CA ARG A 76 -8.53 -4.07 -21.62
C ARG A 76 -8.50 -5.46 -22.26
N CYS A 77 -9.67 -6.00 -22.56
CA CYS A 77 -9.80 -7.23 -23.34
C CYS A 77 -10.04 -6.88 -24.82
N ARG A 78 -9.31 -7.53 -25.73
CA ARG A 78 -9.50 -7.36 -27.18
C ARG A 78 -10.78 -8.03 -27.68
N TYR A 79 -11.27 -9.00 -26.93
CA TYR A 79 -12.44 -9.81 -27.26
C TYR A 79 -13.60 -9.51 -26.31
N ARG A 80 -14.83 -9.64 -26.83
CA ARG A 80 -16.06 -9.51 -26.04
C ARG A 80 -16.50 -10.88 -25.50
N GLY A 81 -16.98 -10.90 -24.26
CA GLY A 81 -17.50 -12.09 -23.57
C GLY A 81 -16.55 -12.64 -22.51
N GLN A 82 -17.11 -13.06 -21.37
CA GLN A 82 -16.34 -13.56 -20.22
C GLN A 82 -15.41 -14.75 -20.56
N PRO A 83 -15.81 -15.76 -21.36
CA PRO A 83 -14.93 -16.88 -21.67
C PRO A 83 -13.64 -16.46 -22.41
N LYS A 84 -13.77 -15.52 -23.36
CA LYS A 84 -12.62 -15.02 -24.13
C LYS A 84 -11.72 -14.11 -23.29
N ALA A 85 -12.31 -13.29 -22.41
CA ALA A 85 -11.56 -12.50 -21.44
C ALA A 85 -10.78 -13.39 -20.45
N HIS A 86 -11.40 -14.46 -19.96
CA HIS A 86 -10.73 -15.43 -19.10
C HIS A 86 -9.52 -16.07 -19.78
N LEU A 87 -9.68 -16.53 -21.03
CA LEU A 87 -8.56 -17.08 -21.80
C LEU A 87 -7.43 -16.06 -21.98
N GLN A 88 -7.75 -14.80 -22.32
CA GLN A 88 -6.74 -13.74 -22.42
C GLN A 88 -5.97 -13.58 -21.10
N HIS A 89 -6.68 -13.51 -19.96
CA HIS A 89 -6.04 -13.35 -18.65
C HIS A 89 -5.15 -14.54 -18.26
N VAL A 90 -5.60 -15.77 -18.55
CA VAL A 90 -4.81 -16.99 -18.29
C VAL A 90 -3.52 -16.97 -19.11
N LEU A 91 -3.61 -16.68 -20.41
CA LEU A 91 -2.43 -16.59 -21.28
C LEU A 91 -1.47 -15.48 -20.87
N THR A 92 -1.99 -14.31 -20.48
CA THR A 92 -1.17 -13.22 -19.93
C THR A 92 -0.48 -13.62 -18.62
N ALA A 93 -1.17 -14.34 -17.74
CA ALA A 93 -0.58 -14.83 -16.49
C ALA A 93 0.56 -15.84 -16.74
N ILE A 94 0.37 -16.74 -17.72
CA ILE A 94 1.42 -17.67 -18.16
C ILE A 94 2.62 -16.90 -18.72
N ALA A 95 2.39 -15.93 -19.60
CA ALA A 95 3.46 -15.11 -20.18
C ALA A 95 4.25 -14.35 -19.12
N GLY A 96 3.59 -13.71 -18.15
CA GLY A 96 4.26 -13.03 -17.04
C GLY A 96 5.07 -13.99 -16.15
N ASN A 97 4.61 -15.22 -15.95
CA ASN A 97 5.40 -16.22 -15.23
C ASN A 97 6.65 -16.64 -16.01
N ILE A 98 6.56 -16.80 -17.34
CA ILE A 98 7.72 -17.11 -18.20
C ILE A 98 8.73 -15.95 -18.17
N GLU A 99 8.28 -14.71 -18.30
CA GLU A 99 9.15 -13.51 -18.22
C GLU A 99 9.91 -13.48 -16.89
N ARG A 100 9.23 -13.69 -15.77
CA ARG A 100 9.86 -13.76 -14.44
C ARG A 100 10.89 -14.87 -14.33
N LEU A 101 10.62 -16.05 -14.89
CA LEU A 101 11.57 -17.17 -14.88
C LEU A 101 12.79 -16.86 -15.75
N SER A 102 12.59 -16.21 -16.90
CA SER A 102 13.68 -15.84 -17.82
C SER A 102 14.66 -14.82 -17.24
N GLY A 103 14.21 -13.98 -16.31
CA GLY A 103 15.04 -13.00 -15.62
C GLY A 103 15.80 -13.54 -14.39
N ARG A 104 15.63 -14.81 -14.02
CA ARG A 104 16.36 -15.40 -12.87
C ARG A 104 17.74 -15.87 -13.33
N SER A 105 18.79 -15.42 -12.62
CA SER A 105 20.12 -16.01 -12.75
C SER A 105 20.13 -17.46 -12.25
N ALA A 106 20.90 -18.33 -12.90
CA ALA A 106 21.04 -19.74 -12.55
C ALA A 106 21.79 -19.96 -11.21
N THR A 107 22.54 -18.96 -10.76
CA THR A 107 23.29 -18.96 -9.51
C THR A 107 22.48 -18.22 -8.43
N GLU A 108 22.43 -18.78 -7.22
CA GLU A 108 21.93 -18.14 -5.99
C GLU A 108 22.82 -16.95 -5.58
N GLU A 109 22.97 -15.96 -6.44
CA GLU A 109 23.45 -14.66 -6.03
C GLU A 109 22.33 -13.96 -5.26
N PRO A 110 22.59 -13.39 -4.07
CA PRO A 110 21.58 -12.69 -3.31
C PRO A 110 20.99 -11.57 -4.17
N SER A 111 19.67 -11.66 -4.42
CA SER A 111 18.92 -10.67 -5.21
C SER A 111 19.29 -9.26 -4.76
N THR A 112 19.67 -8.41 -5.71
CA THR A 112 19.85 -6.98 -5.41
C THR A 112 18.53 -6.42 -4.86
N PRO A 113 18.57 -5.68 -3.74
CA PRO A 113 17.37 -5.04 -3.22
C PRO A 113 16.78 -4.12 -4.28
N ARG A 114 15.46 -4.16 -4.45
CA ARG A 114 14.78 -3.21 -5.34
C ARG A 114 15.08 -1.78 -4.87
N PRO A 115 15.43 -0.85 -5.78
CA PRO A 115 15.60 0.55 -5.40
C PRO A 115 14.33 1.10 -4.74
N PRO A 116 14.48 2.00 -3.76
CA PRO A 116 13.34 2.54 -3.03
C PRO A 116 12.37 3.24 -3.98
N ILE A 117 11.07 3.02 -3.76
CA ILE A 117 10.03 3.75 -4.50
C ILE A 117 10.06 5.24 -4.12
N ALA A 118 9.56 6.12 -4.99
CA ALA A 118 9.53 7.57 -4.74
C ALA A 118 8.94 7.95 -3.37
N PHE A 119 7.93 7.20 -2.89
CA PHE A 119 7.37 7.38 -1.55
C PHE A 119 8.35 7.02 -0.42
N GLN A 120 9.13 5.95 -0.56
CA GLN A 120 10.17 5.59 0.40
C GLN A 120 11.28 6.64 0.43
N THR A 121 11.70 7.13 -0.74
CA THR A 121 12.65 8.24 -0.85
C THR A 121 12.13 9.50 -0.15
N PHE A 122 10.85 9.84 -0.32
CA PHE A 122 10.21 10.96 0.37
C PHE A 122 10.24 10.77 1.90
N LEU A 123 9.95 9.57 2.40
CA LEU A 123 9.99 9.29 3.84
C LEU A 123 11.40 9.47 4.40
N ASP A 124 12.42 8.97 3.69
CA ASP A 124 13.82 9.12 4.10
C ASP A 124 14.24 10.59 4.14
N GLN A 125 13.89 11.36 3.10
CA GLN A 125 14.19 12.80 2.99
C GLN A 125 13.57 13.64 4.12
N ASN A 126 12.47 13.19 4.69
CA ASN A 126 11.75 13.89 5.75
C ASN A 126 11.97 13.25 7.13
N GLU A 127 12.93 12.32 7.25
CA GLU A 127 13.22 11.57 8.49
C GLU A 127 11.97 10.90 9.10
N ILE A 128 11.00 10.56 8.25
CA ILE A 128 9.77 9.89 8.68
C ILE A 128 10.06 8.39 8.75
N PRO A 129 9.89 7.74 9.92
CA PRO A 129 10.11 6.31 10.03
C PRO A 129 9.28 5.57 8.97
N ARG A 130 9.97 4.80 8.12
CA ARG A 130 9.29 3.93 7.16
C ARG A 130 8.36 3.02 7.95
N SER A 131 7.06 3.00 7.61
CA SER A 131 6.17 2.00 8.17
C SER A 131 6.76 0.63 7.84
N LYS A 132 7.09 -0.18 8.86
CA LYS A 132 7.62 -1.53 8.66
C LYS A 132 6.66 -2.25 7.72
N SER A 133 7.05 -2.36 6.45
CA SER A 133 6.25 -3.10 5.49
C SER A 133 6.30 -4.55 5.96
N TRP A 134 5.16 -5.23 6.05
CA TRP A 134 5.13 -6.67 6.36
C TRP A 134 5.93 -7.52 5.37
N ARG A 135 6.48 -6.91 4.30
CA ARG A 135 7.35 -7.55 3.30
C ARG A 135 8.77 -7.82 3.83
N THR A 136 9.23 -7.08 4.82
CA THR A 136 10.54 -7.33 5.45
C THR A 136 10.33 -8.23 6.67
N LEU A 137 10.41 -9.54 6.45
CA LEU A 137 10.66 -10.50 7.52
C LEU A 137 12.11 -10.30 7.97
N GLY A 138 12.30 -9.69 9.14
CA GLY A 138 13.58 -9.68 9.86
C GLY A 138 14.67 -8.79 9.27
N SER A 139 14.86 -7.63 9.88
CA SER A 139 16.08 -7.29 10.62
C SER A 139 15.75 -6.20 11.63
#